data_AF-A0A0N0JIZ8-F1
#
_entry.id   AF-A0A0N0JIZ8-F1
#
_cell.length_a   1.000
_cell.length_b   1.000
_cell.length_c   1.000
_cell.angle_alpha   90.00
_cell.angle_beta   90.00
_cell.angle_gamma   90.00
#
_symmetry.space_group_name_H-M   'P 1'
#
loop_
_entity.id
_entity.type
_entity.pdbx_description
1 polymer ?
#
loop_
_entity_poly.entity_id
_entity_poly.type
_entity_poly.pdbx_seq_one_letter_code
_entity_poly.pdbx_strand_id
1 'polypeptide(L)'
;MTNADLHIRRETAISMVINTVLSGVFFLAVFGLHGPVPIWGMGHYVFDFGPQAFAVAFMSTLVPGALSRKALRAGRVASRPSALRLPGNLLLRGLILAVPSAMLALAGAAAVCLALGLAQLPWSVALAAKLGFGAVLALVITPIALRATLAEALG
;
A
#
# COMPACT_ATOMS: atom_id res chain seq x y z
N MET A 1 2.13 -26.00 2.52
CA MET A 1 2.21 -24.65 1.90
C MET A 1 3.00 -24.77 0.62
N THR A 2 2.56 -24.14 -0.47
CA THR A 2 3.28 -24.19 -1.76
C THR A 2 4.47 -23.21 -1.76
N ASN A 3 5.44 -23.41 -2.65
CA ASN A 3 6.53 -22.45 -2.86
C ASN A 3 5.99 -21.04 -3.19
N ALA A 4 4.91 -20.96 -3.98
CA ALA A 4 4.21 -19.72 -4.29
C ALA A 4 3.59 -19.02 -3.05
N ASP A 5 3.04 -19.77 -2.09
CA ASP A 5 2.52 -19.20 -0.84
C ASP A 5 3.63 -18.54 0.00
N LEU A 6 4.78 -19.20 0.10
CA LEU A 6 5.93 -18.70 0.83
C LEU A 6 6.50 -17.45 0.17
N HIS A 7 6.58 -17.45 -1.17
CA HIS A 7 6.99 -16.29 -1.95
C HIS A 7 6.08 -15.09 -1.71
N ILE A 8 4.75 -15.28 -1.79
CA ILE A 8 3.77 -14.21 -1.53
C ILE A 8 3.95 -13.63 -0.11
N ARG A 9 4.08 -14.49 0.90
CA ARG A 9 4.25 -14.05 2.30
C ARG A 9 5.54 -13.24 2.48
N ARG A 10 6.65 -13.71 1.91
CA ARG A 10 7.95 -13.04 1.97
C ARG A 10 7.89 -11.66 1.33
N GLU A 11 7.41 -11.58 0.09
CA GLU A 11 7.31 -10.30 -0.64
C GLU A 11 6.31 -9.34 0.01
N THR A 12 5.22 -9.86 0.59
CA THR A 12 4.28 -9.04 1.37
C THR A 12 4.95 -8.46 2.62
N ALA A 13 5.70 -9.26 3.38
CA ALA A 13 6.41 -8.77 4.55
C ALA A 13 7.45 -7.70 4.20
N ILE A 14 8.22 -7.91 3.12
CA ILE A 14 9.19 -6.93 2.62
C ILE A 14 8.47 -5.64 2.20
N SER A 15 7.36 -5.75 1.46
CA SER A 15 6.55 -4.61 1.03
C SER A 15 5.99 -3.83 2.23
N MET A 16 5.50 -4.50 3.26
CA MET A 16 5.04 -3.86 4.49
C MET A 16 6.14 -3.02 5.12
N VAL A 17 7.33 -3.60 5.34
CA VAL A 17 8.46 -2.91 5.96
C VAL A 17 8.85 -1.68 5.14
N ILE A 18 9.00 -1.82 3.82
CA ILE A 18 9.38 -0.70 2.94
C ILE A 18 8.33 0.41 2.98
N ASN A 19 7.04 0.08 2.84
CA ASN A 19 5.98 1.08 2.83
C ASN A 19 5.79 1.76 4.19
N THR A 20 6.00 1.05 5.30
CA THR A 20 6.02 1.64 6.63
C THR A 20 7.17 2.64 6.79
N VAL A 21 8.39 2.26 6.39
CA VAL A 21 9.56 3.15 6.45
C VAL A 21 9.34 4.39 5.59
N LEU A 22 8.90 4.22 4.34
CA LEU A 22 8.62 5.33 3.43
C LEU A 22 7.51 6.24 3.97
N SER A 23 6.43 5.67 4.52
CA SER A 23 5.36 6.45 5.14
C SER A 23 5.88 7.29 6.31
N GLY A 24 6.79 6.76 7.11
CA GLY A 24 7.47 7.49 8.17
C GLY A 24 8.32 8.64 7.62
N VAL A 25 9.17 8.37 6.63
CA VAL A 25 10.01 9.41 6.00
C VAL A 25 9.15 10.53 5.41
N PHE A 26 8.08 10.21 4.68
CA PHE A 26 7.16 11.22 4.14
C PHE A 26 6.42 11.98 5.23
N PHE A 27 6.00 11.32 6.29
CA PHE A 27 5.39 11.99 7.44
C PHE A 27 6.34 13.01 8.06
N LEU A 28 7.60 12.62 8.31
CA LEU A 28 8.62 13.52 8.86
C LEU A 28 8.92 14.69 7.92
N ALA A 29 8.92 14.44 6.61
CA ALA A 29 9.15 15.48 5.61
C ALA A 29 8.00 16.52 5.55
N VAL A 30 6.75 16.10 5.74
CA VAL A 30 5.57 16.97 5.63
C VAL A 30 5.21 17.64 6.96
N PHE A 31 5.28 16.90 8.07
CA PHE A 31 4.81 17.35 9.39
C PHE A 31 5.95 17.69 10.36
N GLY A 32 7.21 17.48 9.96
CA GLY A 32 8.37 17.72 10.81
C GLY A 32 8.51 16.71 11.95
N LEU A 33 9.35 17.06 12.92
CA LEU A 33 9.74 16.16 14.03
C LEU A 33 8.86 16.31 15.29
N HIS A 34 8.15 17.42 15.45
CA HIS A 34 7.39 17.74 16.66
C HIS A 34 6.22 18.69 16.37
N GLY A 35 5.28 18.79 17.32
CA GLY A 35 4.18 19.76 17.29
C GLY A 35 2.82 19.14 16.93
N PRO A 36 1.71 19.84 17.23
CA PRO A 36 0.38 19.34 16.88
C PRO A 36 0.24 19.23 15.36
N VAL A 37 -0.34 18.12 14.91
CA VAL A 37 -0.53 17.85 13.48
C VAL A 37 -1.92 18.33 13.08
N PRO A 38 -2.04 19.34 12.20
CA PRO A 38 -3.33 19.84 11.75
C PRO A 38 -4.03 18.79 10.88
N ILE A 39 -5.33 18.63 11.06
CA ILE A 39 -6.10 17.56 10.41
C ILE A 39 -6.67 17.98 9.08
N TRP A 40 -7.27 19.18 9.03
CA TRP A 40 -8.08 19.66 7.91
C TRP A 40 -7.33 20.71 7.09
N GLY A 41 -7.33 20.56 5.77
CA GLY A 41 -6.71 21.50 4.84
C GLY A 41 -5.86 20.79 3.80
N MET A 42 -5.49 21.52 2.75
CA MET A 42 -4.55 21.02 1.75
C MET A 42 -3.16 20.88 2.39
N GLY A 43 -2.52 19.72 2.19
CA GLY A 43 -1.22 19.42 2.80
C GLY A 43 -1.28 19.01 4.28
N HIS A 44 -2.48 18.90 4.86
CA HIS A 44 -2.68 18.47 6.24
C HIS A 44 -2.97 16.97 6.33
N TYR A 45 -3.14 16.47 7.56
CA TYR A 45 -3.14 15.04 7.87
C TYR A 45 -4.12 14.21 7.02
N VAL A 46 -5.39 14.63 6.92
CA VAL A 46 -6.41 13.89 6.17
C VAL A 46 -6.11 13.89 4.68
N PHE A 47 -5.69 15.04 4.13
CA PHE A 47 -5.38 15.15 2.71
C PHE A 47 -4.23 14.22 2.32
N ASP A 48 -3.23 14.06 3.18
CA ASP A 48 -2.06 13.23 2.94
C ASP A 48 -2.38 11.73 2.77
N PHE A 49 -3.45 11.21 3.41
CA PHE A 49 -3.86 9.81 3.23
C PHE A 49 -4.14 9.45 1.77
N GLY A 50 -4.60 10.41 0.94
CA GLY A 50 -4.82 10.19 -0.48
C GLY A 50 -3.52 9.87 -1.23
N PRO A 51 -2.57 10.83 -1.32
CA PRO A 51 -1.27 10.59 -1.93
C PRO A 51 -0.50 9.42 -1.31
N GLN A 52 -0.55 9.25 0.02
CA GLN A 52 0.11 8.13 0.70
C GLN A 52 -0.49 6.78 0.25
N ALA A 53 -1.81 6.62 0.30
CA ALA A 53 -2.46 5.37 -0.08
C ALA A 53 -2.27 5.05 -1.57
N PHE A 54 -2.31 6.08 -2.43
CA PHE A 54 -1.97 5.93 -3.83
C PHE A 54 -0.57 5.34 -4.01
N ALA A 55 0.44 6.00 -3.41
CA ALA A 55 1.83 5.59 -3.53
C ALA A 55 2.06 4.18 -2.98
N VAL A 56 1.52 3.88 -1.79
CA VAL A 56 1.66 2.57 -1.15
C VAL A 56 1.03 1.46 -1.98
N ALA A 57 -0.21 1.64 -2.44
CA ALA A 57 -0.90 0.63 -3.25
C ALA A 57 -0.22 0.42 -4.62
N PHE A 58 0.24 1.51 -5.25
CA PHE A 58 0.94 1.46 -6.51
C PHE A 58 2.28 0.72 -6.40
N MET A 59 3.10 1.10 -5.41
CA MET A 59 4.42 0.49 -5.19
C MET A 59 4.32 -0.96 -4.69
N SER A 60 3.33 -1.27 -3.85
CA SER A 60 3.00 -2.64 -3.42
C SER A 60 2.58 -3.55 -4.57
N THR A 61 2.13 -2.97 -5.68
CA THR A 61 1.76 -3.70 -6.89
C THR A 61 2.95 -3.84 -7.84
N LEU A 62 3.65 -2.75 -8.13
CA LEU A 62 4.70 -2.71 -9.15
C LEU A 62 5.95 -3.46 -8.75
N VAL A 63 6.53 -3.15 -7.59
CA VAL A 63 7.86 -3.67 -7.22
C VAL A 63 7.79 -5.18 -6.95
N PRO A 64 6.90 -5.67 -6.06
CA PRO A 64 6.75 -7.11 -5.84
C PRO A 64 6.23 -7.83 -7.10
N GLY A 65 5.36 -7.20 -7.89
CA GLY A 65 4.84 -7.76 -9.14
C GLY A 65 5.93 -7.97 -10.19
N ALA A 66 6.80 -6.98 -10.41
CA ALA A 66 7.91 -7.10 -11.36
C ALA A 66 8.92 -8.17 -10.93
N LEU A 67 9.27 -8.21 -9.64
CA LEU A 67 10.16 -9.23 -9.08
C LEU A 67 9.55 -10.63 -9.19
N SER A 68 8.26 -10.77 -8.91
CA SER A 68 7.56 -12.06 -8.99
C SER A 68 7.39 -12.54 -10.42
N ARG A 69 7.12 -11.65 -11.37
CA ARG A 69 7.10 -11.99 -12.79
C ARG A 69 8.48 -12.47 -13.27
N LYS A 70 9.55 -11.80 -12.83
CA LYS A 70 10.93 -12.22 -13.14
C LYS A 70 11.22 -13.61 -12.53
N ALA A 71 10.82 -13.87 -11.29
CA ALA A 71 11.01 -15.14 -10.62
C ALA A 71 10.20 -16.29 -11.29
N LEU A 72 8.97 -16.00 -11.73
CA LEU A 72 8.12 -16.92 -12.47
C LEU A 72 8.76 -17.30 -13.82
N ARG A 73 9.21 -16.31 -14.60
CA ARG A 73 9.90 -16.55 -15.88
C ARG A 73 11.22 -17.32 -15.73
N ALA A 74 11.90 -17.15 -14.60
CA ALA A 74 13.13 -17.88 -14.28
C ALA A 74 12.87 -19.27 -13.68
N GLY A 75 11.62 -19.73 -13.59
CA GLY A 75 11.26 -21.04 -13.02
C GLY A 75 11.51 -21.17 -11.51
N ARG A 76 11.75 -20.06 -10.80
CA ARG A 76 12.06 -20.07 -9.35
C ARG A 76 10.80 -20.16 -8.48
N VAL A 77 9.65 -19.76 -9.03
CA VAL A 77 8.36 -19.78 -8.36
C VAL A 77 7.35 -20.41 -9.32
N ALA A 78 6.52 -21.31 -8.81
CA ALA A 78 5.48 -21.97 -9.60
C ALA A 78 4.34 -21.00 -9.94
N SER A 79 3.76 -21.14 -11.14
CA SER A 79 2.49 -20.49 -11.46
C SER A 79 1.40 -20.98 -10.52
N ARG A 80 0.44 -20.12 -10.22
CA ARG A 80 -0.69 -20.44 -9.37
C ARG A 80 -1.96 -19.83 -9.96
N PRO A 81 -3.05 -20.62 -10.12
CA PRO A 81 -4.33 -20.08 -10.52
C PRO A 81 -4.85 -19.06 -9.51
N SER A 82 -5.40 -17.96 -10.00
CA SER A 82 -6.05 -16.93 -9.21
C SER A 82 -7.50 -16.78 -9.67
N ALA A 83 -8.44 -16.69 -8.72
CA ALA A 83 -9.82 -16.35 -9.01
C ALA A 83 -10.00 -14.87 -9.41
N LEU A 84 -9.04 -14.01 -9.03
CA LEU A 84 -9.06 -12.58 -9.35
C LEU A 84 -8.55 -12.34 -10.77
N ARG A 85 -9.42 -11.79 -11.62
CA ARG A 85 -9.10 -11.32 -12.96
C ARG A 85 -8.63 -9.86 -12.91
N LEU A 86 -7.33 -9.66 -12.76
CA LEU A 86 -6.70 -8.34 -12.87
C LEU A 86 -5.89 -8.25 -14.18
N PRO A 87 -5.70 -7.04 -14.76
CA PRO A 87 -4.95 -6.90 -16.00
C PRO A 87 -3.52 -7.41 -15.86
N GLY A 88 -2.98 -8.03 -16.91
CA GLY A 88 -1.58 -8.47 -16.98
C GLY A 88 -0.58 -7.30 -17.06
N ASN A 89 -1.01 -6.10 -17.44
CA ASN A 89 -0.13 -4.93 -17.39
C ASN A 89 0.01 -4.43 -15.94
N LEU A 90 1.23 -4.46 -15.39
CA LEU A 90 1.50 -4.06 -14.00
C LEU A 90 1.17 -2.59 -13.73
N LEU A 91 1.39 -1.69 -14.70
CA LEU A 91 1.08 -0.28 -14.54
C LEU A 91 -0.43 -0.07 -14.43
N LEU A 92 -1.19 -0.68 -15.33
CA LEU A 92 -2.65 -0.59 -15.31
C LEU A 92 -3.24 -1.23 -14.04
N ARG A 93 -2.73 -2.39 -13.63
CA ARG A 93 -3.11 -3.04 -12.37
C ARG A 93 -2.80 -2.15 -11.18
N GLY A 94 -1.62 -1.54 -11.15
CA GLY A 94 -1.20 -0.59 -10.12
C GLY A 94 -2.18 0.57 -10.02
N LEU A 95 -2.58 1.19 -11.14
CA LEU A 95 -3.54 2.30 -11.15
C LEU A 95 -4.93 1.87 -10.67
N ILE A 96 -5.42 0.71 -11.12
CA ILE A 96 -6.73 0.17 -10.72
C ILE A 96 -6.79 -0.10 -9.22
N LEU A 97 -5.69 -0.50 -8.59
CA LEU A 97 -5.64 -0.71 -7.14
C LEU A 97 -5.37 0.60 -6.39
N ALA A 98 -4.52 1.48 -6.93
CA ALA A 98 -4.08 2.69 -6.27
C ALA A 98 -5.14 3.79 -6.21
N VAL A 99 -5.88 4.03 -7.29
CA VAL A 99 -6.89 5.11 -7.34
C VAL A 99 -8.03 4.86 -6.33
N PRO A 100 -8.67 3.67 -6.28
CA PRO A 100 -9.69 3.40 -5.27
C PRO A 100 -9.10 3.41 -3.86
N SER A 101 -7.88 2.91 -3.65
CA SER A 101 -7.22 2.95 -2.35
C SER A 101 -7.03 4.39 -1.86
N ALA A 102 -6.62 5.30 -2.74
CA ALA A 102 -6.46 6.72 -2.44
C ALA A 102 -7.80 7.38 -2.05
N MET A 103 -8.85 7.13 -2.84
CA MET A 103 -10.18 7.66 -2.57
C MET A 103 -10.75 7.13 -1.25
N LEU A 104 -10.65 5.83 -1.01
CA LEU A 104 -11.15 5.18 0.21
C LEU A 104 -10.36 5.63 1.45
N ALA A 105 -9.04 5.78 1.32
CA ALA A 105 -8.19 6.25 2.41
C ALA A 105 -8.52 7.69 2.79
N LEU A 106 -8.61 8.58 1.80
CA LEU A 106 -8.97 9.98 2.01
C LEU A 106 -10.38 10.11 2.62
N ALA A 107 -11.37 9.46 2.01
CA ALA A 107 -12.75 9.50 2.49
C ALA A 107 -12.89 8.86 3.89
N GLY A 108 -12.22 7.73 4.13
CA GLY A 108 -12.23 7.04 5.41
C GLY A 108 -11.56 7.85 6.52
N ALA A 109 -10.39 8.42 6.26
CA ALA A 109 -9.70 9.29 7.21
C ALA A 109 -10.54 10.55 7.53
N ALA A 110 -11.13 11.17 6.50
CA ALA A 110 -12.04 12.30 6.68
C ALA A 110 -13.27 11.90 7.51
N ALA A 111 -13.93 10.80 7.20
CA ALA A 111 -15.11 10.34 7.93
C ALA A 111 -14.79 10.05 9.41
N VAL A 112 -13.68 9.37 9.70
CA VAL A 112 -13.24 9.09 11.08
C VAL A 112 -12.93 10.39 11.82
N CYS A 113 -12.17 11.31 11.23
CA CYS A 113 -11.81 12.56 11.89
C CYS A 113 -13.01 13.48 12.09
N LEU A 114 -13.97 13.51 11.15
CA LEU A 114 -15.23 14.25 11.29
C LEU A 114 -16.09 13.68 12.42
N ALA A 115 -16.25 12.35 12.46
CA ALA A 115 -17.04 11.68 13.50
C ALA A 115 -16.48 11.89 14.91
N LEU A 116 -15.15 12.02 15.02
CA LEU A 116 -14.46 12.28 16.29
C LEU A 116 -14.30 13.77 16.61
N GLY A 117 -14.72 14.69 15.73
CA GLY A 117 -14.61 16.14 15.94
C GLY A 117 -13.16 16.64 16.09
N LEU A 118 -12.19 15.94 15.49
CA LEU A 118 -10.78 16.24 15.69
C LEU A 118 -10.35 17.40 14.78
N ALA A 119 -9.67 18.41 15.36
CA ALA A 119 -9.03 19.50 14.60
C ALA A 119 -7.50 19.33 14.49
N GLN A 120 -6.92 18.68 15.49
CA GLN A 120 -5.49 18.44 15.60
C GLN A 120 -5.23 17.08 16.26
N LEU A 121 -4.13 16.43 15.90
CA LEU A 121 -3.68 15.19 16.53
C LEU A 121 -2.33 15.40 17.21
N PRO A 122 -2.08 14.72 18.35
CA PRO A 122 -0.74 14.59 18.87
C PRO A 122 0.17 13.95 17.82
N TRP A 123 1.39 14.49 17.66
CA TRP A 123 2.36 14.04 16.66
C TRP A 123 2.60 12.52 16.67
N SER A 124 2.76 11.94 17.86
CA SER A 124 3.02 10.50 18.02
C SER A 124 1.85 9.64 17.56
N VAL A 125 0.61 10.07 17.82
CA VAL A 125 -0.62 9.38 17.40
C VAL A 125 -0.76 9.47 15.89
N ALA A 126 -0.52 10.65 15.30
CA ALA A 126 -0.56 10.86 13.86
C ALA A 126 0.49 10.00 13.14
N LEU A 127 1.72 9.95 13.65
CA LEU A 127 2.77 9.10 13.10
C LEU A 127 2.40 7.61 13.20
N ALA A 128 2.00 7.15 14.39
CA ALA A 128 1.66 5.75 14.61
C ALA A 128 0.52 5.28 13.69
N ALA A 129 -0.52 6.10 13.54
CA ALA A 129 -1.63 5.82 12.64
C ALA A 129 -1.19 5.76 11.17
N LYS A 130 -0.32 6.67 10.71
CA LYS A 130 0.23 6.60 9.34
C LYS A 130 1.08 5.36 9.08
N LEU A 131 1.96 5.02 10.02
CA LEU A 131 2.83 3.84 9.91
C LEU A 131 2.01 2.55 9.87
N GLY A 132 1.02 2.45 10.76
CA GLY A 132 0.09 1.33 10.80
C GLY A 132 -0.75 1.25 9.53
N PHE A 133 -1.28 2.38 9.05
CA PHE A 133 -2.04 2.44 7.81
C PHE A 133 -1.23 1.97 6.60
N GLY A 134 0.00 2.48 6.43
CA GLY A 134 0.89 2.07 5.34
C GLY A 134 1.19 0.57 5.37
N ALA A 135 1.44 0.01 6.56
CA ALA A 135 1.66 -1.43 6.75
C ALA A 135 0.42 -2.26 6.37
N VAL A 136 -0.75 -1.87 6.88
CA VAL A 136 -2.02 -2.58 6.63
C VAL A 136 -2.39 -2.52 5.15
N LEU A 137 -2.24 -1.36 4.52
CA LEU A 137 -2.53 -1.22 3.09
C LEU A 137 -1.58 -2.10 2.25
N ALA A 138 -0.29 -2.12 2.56
CA ALA A 138 0.66 -3.02 1.91
C ALA A 138 0.32 -4.51 2.13
N LEU A 139 -0.11 -4.87 3.33
CA LEU A 139 -0.56 -6.23 3.68
C LEU A 139 -1.79 -6.67 2.86
N VAL A 140 -2.69 -5.74 2.54
CA VAL A 140 -3.89 -6.02 1.74
C VAL A 140 -3.56 -6.07 0.24
N ILE A 141 -2.87 -5.04 -0.27
CA ILE A 141 -2.68 -4.85 -1.72
C ILE A 141 -1.63 -5.81 -2.29
N THR A 142 -0.49 -5.99 -1.61
CA THR A 142 0.61 -6.83 -2.12
C THR A 142 0.17 -8.26 -2.46
N PRO A 143 -0.48 -9.03 -1.56
CA PRO A 143 -0.85 -10.41 -1.90
C PRO A 143 -1.90 -10.50 -3.02
N ILE A 144 -2.81 -9.51 -3.15
CA ILE A 144 -3.75 -9.43 -4.26
C ILE A 144 -3.01 -9.28 -5.59
N ALA A 145 -2.08 -8.32 -5.66
CA ALA A 145 -1.26 -8.05 -6.83
C ALA A 145 -0.36 -9.25 -7.20
N LEU A 146 0.25 -9.90 -6.21
CA LEU A 146 1.13 -11.04 -6.43
C LEU A 146 0.38 -12.28 -6.91
N ARG A 147 -0.81 -12.58 -6.35
CA ARG A 147 -1.66 -13.68 -6.83
C ARG A 147 -2.05 -13.49 -8.29
N ALA A 148 -2.41 -12.27 -8.68
CA ALA A 148 -2.69 -11.97 -10.08
C ALA A 148 -1.45 -12.11 -10.97
N THR A 149 -0.26 -11.77 -10.47
CA THR A 149 1.00 -11.92 -11.22
C THR A 149 1.36 -13.39 -11.44
N LEU A 150 1.23 -14.23 -10.41
CA LEU A 150 1.55 -15.65 -10.51
C LEU A 150 0.52 -16.46 -11.32
N ALA A 151 -0.66 -15.87 -11.54
CA ALA A 151 -1.71 -16.43 -12.40
C ALA A 151 -1.58 -16.01 -13.86
N GLU A 152 -0.64 -15.12 -14.20
CA GLU A 152 -0.33 -14.84 -15.60
C GLU A 152 0.15 -16.14 -16.24
N ALA A 153 -0.59 -16.60 -17.25
CA ALA A 153 -0.14 -17.71 -18.08
C ALA A 153 1.25 -17.36 -18.62
N LEU A 154 2.18 -18.30 -18.52
CA LEU A 154 3.45 -18.26 -19.25
C LEU A 154 3.11 -18.32 -20.74
N GLY A 155 2.70 -17.18 -21.30
CA GLY A 155 2.58 -16.95 -22.73
C GLY A 155 3.95 -16.77 -23.34
#